data_AF-A0A078IPK1-F1
#
_entry.id   AF-A0A078IPK1-F1
#
_cell.length_a   1.000
_cell.length_b   1.000
_cell.length_c   1.000
_cell.angle_alpha   90.00
_cell.angle_beta   90.00
_cell.angle_gamma   90.00
#
_symmetry.space_group_name_H-M   'P 1'
#
loop_
_entity.id
_entity.type
_entity.pdbx_description
1 polymer ?
#
loop_
_entity_poly.entity_id
_entity_poly.type
_entity_poly.pdbx_seq_one_letter_code
_entity_poly.pdbx_strand_id
1 'polypeptide(L)'
;MTSKASSSVELLTRWRRIEEDEEENDDSDPSTVRRLNQRKEQWFTDAFTMLISLPKETHIWCGCSDVMGPLIETFYNFFRDDREDSPLKVLWKRISGEMRTCAQCISQHHQTQEMYEKEYECASVGPLLVVLRKLDEQRVTTHLQEINLMIEKGAYDPDHHHAEVVSVMYEVLMFPFFFDDMSLCTEFEKFIESIDNIHELAFAENQEFPGVYALLFLNRRVRVIGYRLARAMGKLRYIYMFS
;
A
#
# COMPACT_ATOMS: atom_id res chain seq x y z
N MET A 1 -29.95 -17.88 -5.75
CA MET A 1 -30.28 -16.60 -6.40
C MET A 1 -28.98 -16.04 -6.92
N THR A 2 -28.80 -15.94 -8.23
CA THR A 2 -27.63 -15.30 -8.84
C THR A 2 -27.76 -13.79 -8.60
N SER A 3 -27.07 -13.26 -7.59
CA SER A 3 -26.97 -11.82 -7.40
C SER A 3 -26.29 -11.24 -8.63
N LYS A 4 -26.93 -10.26 -9.25
CA LYS A 4 -26.29 -9.46 -10.30
C LYS A 4 -25.14 -8.72 -9.61
N ALA A 5 -23.90 -8.96 -10.04
CA ALA A 5 -22.76 -8.23 -9.49
C ALA A 5 -22.98 -6.73 -9.74
N SER A 6 -22.97 -5.94 -8.66
CA SER A 6 -23.11 -4.49 -8.73
C SER A 6 -21.96 -3.90 -9.54
N SER A 7 -22.25 -2.94 -10.40
CA SER A 7 -21.20 -2.17 -11.10
C SER A 7 -20.53 -1.16 -10.17
N SER A 8 -19.29 -0.75 -10.47
CA SER A 8 -18.61 0.32 -9.73
C SER A 8 -19.44 1.60 -9.69
N VAL A 9 -20.00 2.02 -10.83
CA VAL A 9 -20.83 3.24 -10.94
C VAL A 9 -22.05 3.18 -10.01
N GLU A 10 -22.71 2.01 -9.93
CA GLU A 10 -23.85 1.81 -9.05
C GLU A 10 -23.45 1.88 -7.57
N LEU A 11 -22.33 1.25 -7.20
CA LEU A 11 -21.79 1.31 -5.84
C LEU A 11 -21.42 2.75 -5.43
N LEU A 12 -20.72 3.49 -6.28
CA LEU A 12 -20.35 4.88 -6.00
C LEU A 12 -21.57 5.80 -5.88
N THR A 13 -22.62 5.53 -6.66
CA THR A 13 -23.88 6.29 -6.54
C THR A 13 -24.59 5.98 -5.22
N ARG A 14 -24.56 4.72 -4.78
CA ARG A 14 -25.12 4.32 -3.48
C ARG A 14 -24.31 4.86 -2.30
N TRP A 15 -22.99 4.92 -2.43
CA TRP A 15 -22.09 5.45 -1.40
C TRP A 15 -22.32 6.94 -1.16
N ARG A 16 -22.35 7.76 -2.22
CA ARG A 16 -22.64 9.20 -2.10
C ARG A 16 -23.96 9.48 -1.37
N ARG A 17 -25.00 8.70 -1.66
CA ARG A 17 -26.29 8.81 -0.96
C ARG A 17 -26.23 8.37 0.50
N ILE A 18 -25.27 7.53 0.89
CA ILE A 18 -25.06 7.14 2.29
C ILE A 18 -24.37 8.29 3.02
N GLU A 19 -23.36 8.91 2.41
CA GLU A 19 -22.66 10.08 2.95
C GLU A 19 -23.59 11.29 3.12
N GLU A 20 -24.40 11.61 2.10
CA GLU A 20 -25.43 12.67 2.17
C GLU A 20 -26.41 12.42 3.33
N ASP A 21 -26.85 11.16 3.52
CA ASP A 21 -27.75 10.79 4.61
C ASP A 21 -27.08 10.87 6.00
N GLU A 22 -25.74 10.85 6.09
CA GLU A 22 -25.01 10.96 7.36
C GLU A 22 -24.86 12.40 7.84
N GLU A 23 -24.54 13.30 6.91
CA GLU A 23 -24.38 14.72 7.20
C GLU A 23 -25.70 15.38 7.67
N GLU A 24 -26.84 14.88 7.23
CA GLU A 24 -28.17 15.39 7.59
C GLU A 24 -28.70 14.88 8.94
N ASN A 25 -28.03 13.92 9.59
CA ASN A 25 -28.63 13.07 10.64
C ASN A 25 -28.08 13.30 12.06
N ASP A 26 -27.52 14.47 12.35
CA ASP A 26 -26.88 14.79 13.66
C ASP A 26 -27.85 14.76 14.88
N ASP A 27 -29.17 14.60 14.66
CA ASP A 27 -30.22 14.52 15.70
C ASP A 27 -31.24 13.36 15.47
N SER A 28 -30.75 12.20 15.04
CA SER A 28 -31.52 11.07 14.49
C SER A 28 -32.26 10.15 15.47
N ASP A 29 -33.49 9.75 15.10
CA ASP A 29 -34.23 8.62 15.69
C ASP A 29 -33.50 7.27 15.47
N PRO A 30 -33.44 6.34 16.46
CA PRO A 30 -32.75 5.05 16.31
C PRO A 30 -33.14 4.22 15.08
N SER A 31 -34.34 4.42 14.51
CA SER A 31 -34.75 3.72 13.29
C SER A 31 -34.01 4.19 12.02
N THR A 32 -33.66 5.48 11.93
CA THR A 32 -32.91 6.03 10.79
C THR A 32 -31.47 5.54 10.80
N VAL A 33 -30.83 5.54 11.98
CA VAL A 33 -29.49 4.98 12.20
C VAL A 33 -29.42 3.51 11.82
N ARG A 34 -30.42 2.71 12.21
CA ARG A 34 -30.48 1.28 11.87
C ARG A 34 -30.56 1.06 10.35
N ARG A 35 -31.38 1.87 9.66
CA ARG A 35 -31.54 1.78 8.20
C ARG A 35 -30.25 2.18 7.47
N LEU A 36 -29.56 3.21 7.96
CA LEU A 36 -28.27 3.65 7.43
C LEU A 36 -27.22 2.53 7.58
N ASN A 37 -27.10 1.94 8.77
CA ASN A 37 -26.17 0.83 9.00
C ASN A 37 -26.45 -0.36 8.08
N GLN A 38 -27.71 -0.73 7.86
CA GLN A 38 -28.07 -1.78 6.90
C GLN A 38 -27.64 -1.45 5.47
N ARG A 39 -27.76 -0.19 5.05
CA ARG A 39 -27.29 0.26 3.72
C ARG A 39 -25.77 0.20 3.61
N LYS A 40 -25.03 0.57 4.66
CA LYS A 40 -23.57 0.42 4.73
C LYS A 40 -23.16 -1.04 4.63
N GLU A 41 -23.74 -1.91 5.46
CA GLU A 41 -23.45 -3.34 5.44
C GLU A 41 -23.69 -3.97 4.06
N GLN A 42 -24.81 -3.63 3.42
CA GLN A 42 -25.10 -4.10 2.07
C GLN A 42 -24.11 -3.53 1.05
N TRP A 43 -23.74 -2.25 1.16
CA TRP A 43 -22.74 -1.65 0.29
C TRP A 43 -21.38 -2.33 0.40
N PHE A 44 -20.88 -2.55 1.63
CA PHE A 44 -19.61 -3.23 1.85
C PHE A 44 -19.61 -4.67 1.32
N THR A 45 -20.72 -5.39 1.51
CA THR A 45 -20.88 -6.75 0.98
C THR A 45 -20.83 -6.77 -0.55
N ASP A 46 -21.54 -5.86 -1.20
CA ASP A 46 -21.58 -5.78 -2.65
C ASP A 46 -20.24 -5.29 -3.24
N ALA A 47 -19.59 -4.32 -2.59
CA ALA A 47 -18.28 -3.82 -2.97
C ALA A 47 -17.21 -4.91 -2.86
N PHE A 48 -17.14 -5.63 -1.74
CA PHE A 48 -16.25 -6.77 -1.60
C PHE A 48 -16.48 -7.82 -2.69
N THR A 49 -17.75 -8.20 -2.91
CA THR A 49 -18.12 -9.21 -3.91
C THR A 49 -17.70 -8.77 -5.33
N MET A 50 -17.92 -7.50 -5.66
CA MET A 50 -17.50 -6.93 -6.94
C MET A 50 -15.98 -7.01 -7.09
N LEU A 51 -15.21 -6.47 -6.12
CA LEU A 51 -13.76 -6.37 -6.21
C LEU A 51 -13.09 -7.74 -6.28
N ILE A 52 -13.52 -8.71 -5.47
CA ILE A 52 -12.90 -10.05 -5.46
C ILE A 52 -13.25 -10.87 -6.72
N SER A 53 -14.35 -10.53 -7.38
CA SER A 53 -14.77 -11.18 -8.63
C SER A 53 -14.07 -10.62 -9.88
N LEU A 54 -13.27 -9.56 -9.74
CA LEU A 54 -12.52 -8.99 -10.86
C LEU A 54 -11.48 -9.98 -11.41
N PRO A 55 -11.28 -10.01 -12.74
CA PRO A 55 -10.19 -10.77 -13.36
C PRO A 55 -8.83 -10.47 -12.71
N LYS A 56 -7.90 -11.42 -12.73
CA LYS A 56 -6.57 -11.25 -12.11
C LYS A 56 -5.75 -10.13 -12.72
N GLU A 57 -6.00 -9.87 -14.00
CA GLU A 57 -5.35 -8.86 -14.82
C GLU A 57 -5.91 -7.45 -14.54
N THR A 58 -7.08 -7.36 -13.91
CA THR A 58 -7.69 -6.10 -13.50
C THR A 58 -7.31 -5.80 -12.06
N HIS A 59 -6.42 -4.84 -11.86
CA HIS A 59 -5.99 -4.45 -10.53
C HIS A 59 -7.06 -3.59 -9.84
N ILE A 60 -7.35 -3.90 -8.58
CA ILE A 60 -8.36 -3.23 -7.77
C ILE A 60 -7.99 -1.76 -7.57
N TRP A 61 -6.76 -1.48 -7.16
CA TRP A 61 -6.33 -0.10 -6.91
C TRP A 61 -6.20 0.73 -8.20
N CYS A 62 -5.86 0.13 -9.34
CA CYS A 62 -5.76 0.89 -10.60
C CYS A 62 -7.13 1.19 -11.23
N GLY A 63 -8.09 0.25 -11.14
CA GLY A 63 -9.36 0.35 -11.86
C GLY A 63 -10.56 0.70 -10.99
N CYS A 64 -10.46 0.53 -9.67
CA CYS A 64 -11.56 0.64 -8.72
C CYS A 64 -11.12 1.28 -7.40
N SER A 65 -10.14 2.19 -7.42
CA SER A 65 -9.67 2.96 -6.26
C SER A 65 -10.83 3.62 -5.50
N ASP A 66 -11.80 4.20 -6.21
CA ASP A 66 -12.92 4.93 -5.62
C ASP A 66 -13.87 4.01 -4.82
N VAL A 67 -13.90 2.71 -5.15
CA VAL A 67 -14.67 1.71 -4.39
C VAL A 67 -13.82 1.10 -3.29
N MET A 68 -12.53 0.87 -3.56
CA MET A 68 -11.59 0.31 -2.59
C MET A 68 -11.31 1.29 -1.43
N GLY A 69 -11.31 2.59 -1.70
CA GLY A 69 -11.07 3.65 -0.73
C GLY A 69 -12.00 3.55 0.47
N PRO A 70 -13.32 3.73 0.32
CA PRO A 70 -14.26 3.58 1.43
C PRO A 70 -14.27 2.17 2.04
N LEU A 71 -14.02 1.14 1.23
CA LEU A 71 -13.95 -0.24 1.73
C LEU A 71 -12.78 -0.45 2.71
N ILE A 72 -11.74 0.38 2.66
CA ILE A 72 -10.59 0.28 3.56
C ILE A 72 -10.97 0.47 5.03
N GLU A 73 -12.05 1.20 5.33
CA GLU A 73 -12.55 1.40 6.69
C GLU A 73 -12.84 0.08 7.41
N THR A 74 -13.24 -0.95 6.65
CA THR A 74 -13.51 -2.28 7.19
C THR A 74 -12.26 -2.95 7.77
N PHE A 75 -11.05 -2.53 7.36
CA PHE A 75 -9.79 -3.05 7.87
C PHE A 75 -9.54 -2.71 9.33
N TYR A 76 -10.29 -1.78 9.94
CA TYR A 76 -10.26 -1.55 11.38
C TYR A 76 -10.39 -2.85 12.18
N ASN A 77 -11.17 -3.81 11.68
CA ASN A 77 -11.40 -5.10 12.32
C ASN A 77 -10.50 -6.24 11.79
N PHE A 78 -9.48 -5.95 10.98
CA PHE A 78 -8.66 -6.96 10.30
C PHE A 78 -8.00 -7.98 11.24
N PHE A 79 -7.53 -7.54 12.41
CA PHE A 79 -6.90 -8.41 13.41
C PHE A 79 -7.91 -9.01 14.41
N ARG A 80 -9.21 -8.72 14.27
CA ARG A 80 -10.26 -9.29 15.13
C ARG A 80 -10.82 -10.60 14.56
N ASP A 81 -10.59 -10.87 13.27
CA ASP A 81 -10.94 -12.14 12.63
C ASP A 81 -9.67 -12.96 12.39
N ASP A 82 -9.57 -14.08 13.10
CA ASP A 82 -8.44 -15.02 12.99
C ASP A 82 -8.57 -15.97 11.79
N ARG A 83 -9.70 -15.94 11.07
CA ARG A 83 -9.92 -16.84 9.93
C ARG A 83 -9.20 -16.32 8.69
N GLU A 84 -8.33 -17.16 8.14
CA GLU A 84 -7.58 -16.89 6.90
C GLU A 84 -8.48 -16.76 5.66
N ASP A 85 -9.67 -17.37 5.68
CA ASP A 85 -10.67 -17.28 4.61
C ASP A 85 -11.68 -16.14 4.80
N SER A 86 -11.48 -15.29 5.82
CA SER A 86 -12.35 -14.13 6.01
C SER A 86 -12.24 -13.14 4.84
N PRO A 87 -13.32 -12.41 4.52
CA PRO A 87 -13.35 -11.48 3.40
C PRO A 87 -12.15 -10.50 3.39
N LEU A 88 -11.80 -9.95 4.54
CA LEU A 88 -10.70 -8.98 4.64
C LEU A 88 -9.33 -9.61 4.34
N LYS A 89 -9.06 -10.84 4.81
CA LYS A 89 -7.80 -11.55 4.52
C LYS A 89 -7.71 -11.89 3.04
N VAL A 90 -8.82 -12.33 2.44
CA VAL A 90 -8.91 -12.65 1.02
C VAL A 90 -8.68 -11.40 0.15
N LEU A 91 -9.32 -10.27 0.50
CA LEU A 91 -9.11 -9.00 -0.18
C LEU A 91 -7.68 -8.49 -0.02
N TRP A 92 -7.15 -8.52 1.20
CA TRP A 92 -5.78 -8.10 1.49
C TRP A 92 -4.77 -8.90 0.70
N LYS A 93 -4.91 -10.23 0.68
CA LYS A 93 -4.05 -11.11 -0.13
C LYS A 93 -4.12 -10.76 -1.61
N ARG A 94 -5.31 -10.44 -2.12
CA ARG A 94 -5.51 -10.04 -3.51
C ARG A 94 -4.77 -8.74 -3.84
N ILE A 95 -5.04 -7.66 -3.12
CA ILE A 95 -4.41 -6.35 -3.39
C ILE A 95 -2.91 -6.36 -3.09
N SER A 96 -2.47 -7.15 -2.11
CA SER A 96 -1.04 -7.36 -1.82
C SER A 96 -0.32 -7.96 -3.02
N GLY A 97 -0.91 -8.97 -3.66
CA GLY A 97 -0.34 -9.58 -4.86
C GLY A 97 -0.22 -8.61 -6.04
N GLU A 98 -1.21 -7.73 -6.21
CA GLU A 98 -1.18 -6.69 -7.26
C GLU A 98 -0.07 -5.66 -6.99
N MET A 99 0.06 -5.20 -5.74
CA MET A 99 1.08 -4.22 -5.35
C MET A 99 2.51 -4.75 -5.50
N ARG A 100 2.73 -6.08 -5.45
CA ARG A 100 4.06 -6.67 -5.68
C ARG A 100 4.61 -6.38 -7.06
N THR A 101 3.79 -6.09 -8.07
CA THR A 101 4.22 -5.90 -9.46
C THR A 101 3.73 -4.59 -10.08
N CYS A 102 2.98 -3.78 -9.34
CA CYS A 102 2.34 -2.59 -9.86
C CYS A 102 2.57 -1.37 -8.95
N ALA A 103 3.50 -0.50 -9.36
CA ALA A 103 3.77 0.77 -8.67
C ALA A 103 2.53 1.67 -8.58
N GLN A 104 1.64 1.66 -9.58
CA GLN A 104 0.39 2.43 -9.53
C GLN A 104 -0.54 1.95 -8.39
N CYS A 105 -0.65 0.63 -8.16
CA CYS A 105 -1.40 0.11 -7.01
C CYS A 105 -0.83 0.62 -5.69
N ILE A 106 0.51 0.58 -5.56
CA ILE A 106 1.23 1.08 -4.38
C ILE A 106 0.91 2.57 -4.18
N SER A 107 1.03 3.40 -5.23
CA SER A 107 0.75 4.83 -5.13
C SER A 107 -0.68 5.10 -4.68
N GLN A 108 -1.68 4.44 -5.28
CA GLN A 108 -3.09 4.65 -4.95
C GLN A 108 -3.42 4.21 -3.52
N HIS A 109 -2.85 3.09 -3.07
CA HIS A 109 -3.02 2.58 -1.71
C HIS A 109 -2.49 3.57 -0.66
N HIS A 110 -1.26 4.05 -0.81
CA HIS A 110 -0.68 5.02 0.14
C HIS A 110 -1.28 6.41 0.01
N GLN A 111 -1.65 6.87 -1.20
CA GLN A 111 -2.37 8.13 -1.38
C GLN A 111 -3.74 8.11 -0.69
N THR A 112 -4.43 6.98 -0.71
CA THR A 112 -5.68 6.81 0.03
C THR A 112 -5.44 6.94 1.54
N GLN A 113 -4.41 6.30 2.08
CA GLN A 113 -4.06 6.45 3.50
C GLN A 113 -3.70 7.90 3.88
N GLU A 114 -2.92 8.59 3.04
CA GLU A 114 -2.55 10.00 3.23
C GLU A 114 -3.77 10.92 3.17
N MET A 115 -4.72 10.63 2.28
CA MET A 115 -6.00 11.34 2.22
C MET A 115 -6.77 11.17 3.53
N TYR A 116 -6.90 9.94 4.04
CA TYR A 116 -7.58 9.68 5.31
C TYR A 116 -6.92 10.43 6.48
N GLU A 117 -5.59 10.48 6.53
CA GLU A 117 -4.84 11.22 7.55
C GLU A 117 -5.09 12.74 7.50
N LYS A 118 -5.27 13.30 6.30
CA LYS A 118 -5.47 14.74 6.09
C LYS A 118 -6.92 15.20 6.25
N GLU A 119 -7.87 14.38 5.82
CA GLU A 119 -9.28 14.76 5.71
C GLU A 119 -10.08 14.46 6.98
N TYR A 120 -9.64 13.51 7.81
CA TYR A 120 -10.37 13.10 9.01
C TYR A 120 -9.60 13.34 10.30
N GLU A 121 -10.33 13.46 11.41
CA GLU A 121 -9.74 13.61 12.73
C GLU A 121 -8.95 12.35 13.15
N CYS A 122 -7.73 12.56 13.65
CA CYS A 122 -6.84 11.48 14.09
C CYS A 122 -7.48 10.55 15.14
N ALA A 123 -8.35 11.06 16.01
CA ALA A 123 -9.07 10.23 16.99
C ALA A 123 -10.00 9.19 16.32
N SER A 124 -10.50 9.48 15.13
CA SER A 124 -11.41 8.63 14.37
C SER A 124 -10.66 7.65 13.46
N VAL A 125 -9.71 8.15 12.67
CA VAL A 125 -9.01 7.33 11.65
C VAL A 125 -7.65 6.80 12.09
N GLY A 126 -7.05 7.36 13.14
CA GLY A 126 -5.74 6.95 13.65
C GLY A 126 -5.60 5.46 13.90
N PRO A 127 -6.56 4.78 14.58
CA PRO A 127 -6.45 3.34 14.80
C PRO A 127 -6.54 2.51 13.51
N LEU A 128 -7.30 2.97 12.49
CA LEU A 128 -7.34 2.35 11.17
C LEU A 128 -5.96 2.45 10.48
N LEU A 129 -5.36 3.66 10.47
CA LEU A 129 -4.05 3.88 9.88
C LEU A 129 -2.95 3.06 10.57
N VAL A 130 -3.03 2.87 11.89
CA VAL A 130 -2.11 1.97 12.62
C VAL A 130 -2.26 0.52 12.14
N VAL A 131 -3.49 0.05 11.91
CA VAL A 131 -3.72 -1.30 11.37
C VAL A 131 -3.15 -1.43 9.96
N LEU A 132 -3.45 -0.47 9.07
CA LEU A 132 -2.95 -0.49 7.69
C LEU A 132 -1.43 -0.43 7.61
N ARG A 133 -0.80 0.45 8.40
CA ARG A 133 0.66 0.55 8.50
C ARG A 133 1.30 -0.79 8.88
N LYS A 134 0.75 -1.46 9.90
CA LYS A 134 1.24 -2.78 10.32
C LYS A 134 1.09 -3.83 9.21
N LEU A 135 -0.01 -3.78 8.45
CA LEU A 135 -0.22 -4.68 7.32
C LEU A 135 0.76 -4.42 6.18
N ASP A 136 1.05 -3.15 5.88
CA ASP A 136 2.04 -2.76 4.90
C ASP A 136 3.45 -3.20 5.31
N GLU A 137 3.84 -2.96 6.56
CA GLU A 137 5.12 -3.42 7.12
C GLU A 137 5.25 -4.96 6.98
N GLN A 138 4.20 -5.72 7.33
CA GLN A 138 4.19 -7.18 7.18
C GLN A 138 4.29 -7.63 5.72
N ARG A 139 3.51 -7.01 4.83
CA ARG A 139 3.49 -7.34 3.40
C ARG A 139 4.85 -7.08 2.75
N VAL A 140 5.40 -5.89 2.95
CA VAL A 140 6.67 -5.48 2.35
C VAL A 140 7.82 -6.31 2.91
N THR A 141 7.85 -6.56 4.22
CA THR A 141 8.86 -7.43 4.85
C THR A 141 8.83 -8.84 4.26
N THR A 142 7.63 -9.44 4.14
CA THR A 142 7.48 -10.77 3.54
C THR A 142 7.96 -10.80 2.09
N HIS A 143 7.63 -9.77 1.31
CA HIS A 143 8.08 -9.66 -0.08
C HIS A 143 9.60 -9.57 -0.19
N LEU A 144 10.24 -8.74 0.64
CA LEU A 144 11.70 -8.62 0.68
C LEU A 144 12.38 -9.95 1.07
N GLN A 145 11.85 -10.65 2.07
CA GLN A 145 12.37 -11.96 2.49
C GLN A 145 12.31 -12.98 1.36
N GLU A 146 11.21 -13.02 0.62
CA GLU A 146 11.05 -13.94 -0.51
C GLU A 146 12.03 -13.63 -1.65
N ILE A 147 12.23 -12.36 -1.99
CA ILE A 147 13.20 -11.96 -3.02
C ILE A 147 14.63 -12.24 -2.57
N ASN A 148 15.00 -11.88 -1.33
CA ASN A 148 16.32 -12.16 -0.79
C ASN A 148 16.63 -13.67 -0.83
N LEU A 149 15.68 -14.49 -0.38
CA LEU A 149 15.82 -15.95 -0.41
C LEU A 149 15.94 -16.49 -1.85
N MET A 150 15.24 -15.89 -2.81
CA MET A 150 15.33 -16.25 -4.22
C MET A 150 16.71 -15.93 -4.80
N ILE A 151 17.26 -14.75 -4.49
CA ILE A 151 18.61 -14.33 -4.90
C ILE A 151 19.67 -15.25 -4.26
N GLU A 152 19.58 -15.51 -2.96
CA GLU A 152 20.51 -16.39 -2.23
C GLU A 152 20.55 -17.80 -2.81
N LYS A 153 19.41 -18.31 -3.28
CA LYS A 153 19.30 -19.63 -3.92
C LYS A 153 19.74 -19.64 -5.39
N GLY A 154 20.12 -18.49 -5.96
CA GLY A 154 20.46 -18.37 -7.38
C GLY A 154 19.27 -18.60 -8.32
N ALA A 155 18.04 -18.49 -7.82
CA ALA A 155 16.81 -18.64 -8.61
C ALA A 155 16.31 -17.31 -9.18
N TYR A 156 16.97 -16.21 -8.87
CA TYR A 156 16.63 -14.89 -9.37
C TYR A 156 16.97 -14.76 -10.86
N ASP A 157 15.95 -14.38 -11.63
CA ASP A 157 16.03 -14.10 -13.06
C ASP A 157 15.63 -12.63 -13.31
N PRO A 158 16.57 -11.76 -13.75
CA PRO A 158 16.30 -10.39 -14.17
C PRO A 158 15.08 -10.21 -15.08
N ASP A 159 14.90 -11.06 -16.08
CA ASP A 159 13.88 -10.84 -17.13
C ASP A 159 12.47 -11.13 -16.60
N HIS A 160 12.37 -12.06 -15.65
CA HIS A 160 11.08 -12.50 -15.10
C HIS A 160 10.71 -11.78 -13.80
N HIS A 161 11.69 -11.33 -13.01
CA HIS A 161 11.46 -10.75 -11.68
C HIS A 161 11.66 -9.23 -11.64
N HIS A 162 11.95 -8.59 -12.78
CA HIS A 162 12.17 -7.14 -12.87
C HIS A 162 11.02 -6.33 -12.22
N ALA A 163 9.77 -6.67 -12.55
CA ALA A 163 8.61 -5.94 -12.05
C ALA A 163 8.49 -5.98 -10.51
N GLU A 164 8.83 -7.10 -9.89
CA GLU A 164 8.81 -7.23 -8.43
C GLU A 164 9.90 -6.39 -7.76
N VAL A 165 11.12 -6.46 -8.29
CA VAL A 165 12.27 -5.67 -7.79
C VAL A 165 11.99 -4.17 -7.88
N VAL A 166 11.50 -3.71 -9.04
CA VAL A 166 11.17 -2.30 -9.24
C VAL A 166 10.07 -1.85 -8.30
N SER A 167 9.01 -2.66 -8.12
CA SER A 167 7.86 -2.30 -7.29
C SER A 167 8.23 -2.19 -5.81
N VAL A 168 8.96 -3.16 -5.25
CA VAL A 168 9.36 -3.12 -3.83
C VAL A 168 10.39 -2.02 -3.57
N MET A 169 11.31 -1.79 -4.51
CA MET A 169 12.26 -0.68 -4.41
C MET A 169 11.56 0.67 -4.49
N TYR A 170 10.60 0.83 -5.40
CA TYR A 170 9.75 2.01 -5.50
C TYR A 170 9.03 2.26 -4.18
N GLU A 171 8.36 1.24 -3.63
CA GLU A 171 7.57 1.37 -2.41
C GLU A 171 8.42 1.81 -1.22
N VAL A 172 9.50 1.10 -0.91
CA VAL A 172 10.33 1.41 0.27
C VAL A 172 11.01 2.79 0.14
N LEU A 173 11.43 3.17 -1.07
CA LEU A 173 12.12 4.43 -1.29
C LEU A 173 11.19 5.63 -1.45
N MET A 174 9.94 5.43 -1.84
CA MET A 174 8.93 6.49 -1.87
C MET A 174 8.35 6.77 -0.49
N PHE A 175 8.21 5.74 0.35
CA PHE A 175 7.51 5.82 1.64
C PHE A 175 8.48 5.54 2.81
N PRO A 176 9.27 6.54 3.24
CA PRO A 176 10.36 6.33 4.20
C PRO A 176 9.92 5.93 5.62
N PHE A 177 8.62 5.97 5.95
CA PHE A 177 8.13 5.47 7.24
C PHE A 177 8.39 3.97 7.44
N PHE A 178 8.63 3.21 6.36
CA PHE A 178 9.05 1.81 6.44
C PHE A 178 10.38 1.61 7.17
N PHE A 179 11.24 2.64 7.23
CA PHE A 179 12.50 2.58 7.97
C PHE A 179 12.32 2.65 9.50
N ASP A 180 11.11 2.90 10.00
CA ASP A 180 10.81 2.82 11.43
C ASP A 180 10.70 1.35 11.91
N ASP A 181 10.46 0.40 11.01
CA ASP A 181 10.49 -1.05 11.30
C ASP A 181 11.90 -1.61 11.06
N MET A 182 12.58 -1.99 12.14
CA MET A 182 13.95 -2.52 12.07
C MET A 182 14.07 -3.85 11.32
N SER A 183 13.02 -4.69 11.33
CA SER A 183 13.02 -5.97 10.64
C SER A 183 12.92 -5.77 9.13
N LEU A 184 12.04 -4.86 8.68
CA LEU A 184 11.94 -4.43 7.29
C LEU A 184 13.23 -3.78 6.84
N CYS A 185 13.77 -2.85 7.62
CA CYS A 185 15.03 -2.17 7.33
C CYS A 185 16.16 -3.18 7.10
N THR A 186 16.27 -4.21 7.94
CA THR A 186 17.29 -5.26 7.81
C THR A 186 17.15 -6.05 6.51
N GLU A 187 15.93 -6.41 6.13
CA GLU A 187 15.69 -7.13 4.87
C GLU A 187 15.91 -6.24 3.64
N PHE A 188 15.57 -4.96 3.75
CA PHE A 188 15.81 -4.00 2.68
C PHE A 188 17.31 -3.73 2.47
N GLU A 189 18.11 -3.67 3.53
CA GLU A 189 19.56 -3.52 3.43
C GLU A 189 20.20 -4.66 2.62
N LYS A 190 19.80 -5.92 2.91
CA LYS A 190 20.26 -7.10 2.17
C LYS A 190 19.80 -7.07 0.70
N PHE A 191 18.55 -6.68 0.49
CA PHE A 191 17.94 -6.61 -0.83
C PHE A 191 18.65 -5.60 -1.71
N ILE A 192 18.81 -4.36 -1.26
CA ILE A 192 19.39 -3.29 -2.07
C ILE A 192 20.87 -3.54 -2.35
N GLU A 193 21.62 -4.12 -1.41
CA GLU A 193 23.01 -4.56 -1.63
C GLU A 193 23.08 -5.64 -2.72
N SER A 194 22.20 -6.63 -2.66
CA SER A 194 22.19 -7.73 -3.63
C SER A 194 21.79 -7.27 -5.03
N ILE A 195 20.73 -6.46 -5.14
CA ILE A 195 20.26 -5.92 -6.42
C ILE A 195 21.29 -4.99 -7.03
N ASP A 196 21.96 -4.15 -6.23
CA ASP A 196 23.01 -3.26 -6.75
C ASP A 196 24.17 -4.02 -7.37
N ASN A 197 24.58 -5.12 -6.75
CA ASN A 197 25.65 -5.97 -7.27
C ASN A 197 25.26 -6.68 -8.59
N ILE A 198 23.97 -6.89 -8.84
CA ILE A 198 23.47 -7.57 -10.05
C ILE A 198 23.25 -6.57 -11.19
N HIS A 199 22.70 -5.39 -10.90
CA HIS A 199 22.18 -4.46 -11.92
C HIS A 199 22.89 -3.12 -12.04
N GLU A 200 23.82 -2.77 -11.14
CA GLU A 200 24.36 -1.41 -10.98
C GLU A 200 23.25 -0.34 -10.95
N LEU A 201 22.64 -0.14 -9.78
CA LEU A 201 21.46 0.73 -9.67
C LEU A 201 21.77 2.20 -10.03
N ALA A 202 20.99 2.73 -10.97
CA ALA A 202 20.94 4.14 -11.34
C ALA A 202 19.49 4.60 -11.49
N PHE A 203 19.16 5.78 -10.94
CA PHE A 203 17.87 6.42 -11.15
C PHE A 203 17.90 7.39 -12.34
N ALA A 204 16.75 7.55 -12.99
CA ALA A 204 16.56 8.60 -13.98
C ALA A 204 16.70 9.98 -13.33
N GLU A 205 17.26 10.93 -14.07
CA GLU A 205 17.38 12.32 -13.64
C GLU A 205 15.99 12.91 -13.33
N ASN A 206 15.88 13.72 -12.27
CA ASN A 206 14.67 14.44 -11.84
C ASN A 206 13.53 13.63 -11.19
N GLN A 207 13.73 12.36 -10.84
CA GLN A 207 12.81 11.65 -9.94
C GLN A 207 13.16 11.90 -8.47
N GLU A 208 12.15 12.01 -7.60
CA GLU A 208 12.34 12.18 -6.15
C GLU A 208 11.97 10.90 -5.40
N PHE A 209 12.93 10.35 -4.65
CA PHE A 209 12.76 9.18 -3.80
C PHE A 209 13.24 9.53 -2.38
N PRO A 210 12.35 9.99 -1.48
CA PRO A 210 12.74 10.46 -0.15
C PRO A 210 13.54 9.44 0.66
N GLY A 211 13.26 8.15 0.52
CA GLY A 211 13.96 7.05 1.18
C GLY A 211 15.42 6.89 0.76
N VAL A 212 15.84 7.45 -0.38
CA VAL A 212 17.28 7.47 -0.76
C VAL A 212 18.09 8.26 0.26
N TYR A 213 17.52 9.30 0.86
CA TYR A 213 18.20 10.04 1.94
C TYR A 213 18.22 9.24 3.24
N ALA A 214 17.20 8.43 3.51
CA ALA A 214 17.21 7.54 4.67
C ALA A 214 18.38 6.54 4.58
N LEU A 215 18.68 6.02 3.37
CA LEU A 215 19.83 5.14 3.13
C LEU A 215 21.17 5.74 3.56
N LEU A 216 21.32 7.07 3.57
CA LEU A 216 22.56 7.74 4.00
C LEU A 216 22.85 7.55 5.49
N PHE A 217 21.81 7.30 6.29
CA PHE A 217 21.90 7.12 7.74
C PHE A 217 21.94 5.64 8.16
N LEU A 218 21.69 4.73 7.22
CA LEU A 218 21.76 3.29 7.42
C LEU A 218 23.21 2.76 7.45
N ASN A 219 23.34 1.43 7.48
CA ASN A 219 24.60 0.71 7.50
C ASN A 219 25.58 1.21 6.41
N ARG A 220 26.88 1.18 6.71
CA ARG A 220 27.95 1.74 5.86
C ARG A 220 27.91 1.21 4.43
N ARG A 221 27.52 -0.05 4.20
CA ARG A 221 27.44 -0.65 2.86
C ARG A 221 26.35 0.01 2.01
N VAL A 222 25.13 0.07 2.55
CA VAL A 222 23.98 0.66 1.87
C VAL A 222 24.12 2.19 1.76
N ARG A 223 24.83 2.83 2.69
CA ARG A 223 25.18 4.24 2.59
C ARG A 223 25.92 4.60 1.31
N VAL A 224 26.82 3.73 0.82
CA VAL A 224 27.53 3.95 -0.46
C VAL A 224 26.56 3.94 -1.64
N ILE A 225 25.60 3.02 -1.62
CA ILE A 225 24.51 2.93 -2.59
C ILE A 225 23.67 4.22 -2.53
N GLY A 226 23.24 4.64 -1.34
CA GLY A 226 22.51 5.89 -1.12
C GLY A 226 23.24 7.11 -1.67
N TYR A 227 24.56 7.24 -1.45
CA TYR A 227 25.36 8.34 -2.01
C TYR A 227 25.37 8.32 -3.55
N ARG A 228 25.52 7.14 -4.17
CA ARG A 228 25.52 7.03 -5.64
C ARG A 228 24.16 7.41 -6.22
N LEU A 229 23.08 6.95 -5.61
CA LEU A 229 21.71 7.24 -6.03
C LEU A 229 21.36 8.73 -5.86
N ALA A 230 21.66 9.32 -4.70
CA ALA A 230 21.46 10.75 -4.44
C ALA A 230 22.28 11.65 -5.38
N ARG A 231 23.46 11.18 -5.81
CA ARG A 231 24.29 11.88 -6.81
C ARG A 231 23.68 11.79 -8.21
N ALA A 232 23.18 10.63 -8.60
CA ALA A 232 22.50 10.42 -9.89
C ALA A 232 21.23 11.28 -10.01
N MET A 233 20.51 11.49 -8.90
CA MET A 233 19.35 12.39 -8.85
C MET A 233 19.71 13.89 -8.96
N GLY A 234 21.00 14.25 -9.05
CA GLY A 234 21.47 15.64 -9.14
C GLY A 234 21.36 16.44 -7.84
N LYS A 235 20.94 15.80 -6.74
CA LYS A 235 20.61 16.46 -5.45
C LYS A 235 21.84 16.69 -4.55
N LEU A 236 22.97 16.05 -4.83
CA LEU A 236 24.23 16.22 -4.06
C LEU A 236 25.14 17.38 -4.50
N ARG A 237 24.65 18.37 -5.25
CA ARG A 237 25.50 19.52 -5.69
C ARG A 237 25.79 20.58 -4.62
N TYR A 238 25.38 20.41 -3.35
CA TYR A 238 25.63 21.41 -2.28
C TYR A 238 25.98 20.81 -0.91
N ILE A 239 26.85 19.80 -0.83
CA ILE A 239 27.53 19.45 0.44
C ILE A 239 29.04 19.70 0.29
N TYR A 240 29.36 20.97 0.02
CA TYR A 240 30.64 21.59 0.38
C TYR A 240 30.30 22.85 1.17
N MET A 241 29.89 22.71 2.42
CA MET A 241 29.99 23.73 3.46
C MET A 241 29.64 23.06 4.79
N PHE A 242 30.46 23.30 5.82
CA PHE A 242 30.53 22.58 7.11
C PHE A 242 31.46 21.36 7.13
N SER A 243 32.73 21.65 6.81
CA SER A 243 33.89 21.21 7.59
C SER A 243 33.88 21.79 9.00
#